data_AF-A0A392RUD0-F1
#
_entry.id   AF-A0A392RUD0-F1
#
_cell.length_a   1.000
_cell.length_b   1.000
_cell.length_c   1.000
_cell.angle_alpha   90.00
_cell.angle_beta   90.00
_cell.angle_gamma   90.00
#
_symmetry.space_group_name_H-M   'P 1'
#
loop_
_entity.id
_entity.type
_entity.pdbx_description
1 polymer ?
#
loop_
_entity_poly.entity_id
_entity_poly.type
_entity_poly.pdbx_seq_one_letter_code
_entity_poly.pdbx_strand_id
1 'polypeptide(L)'
;MEQPTLPSLSSLTCDWTYDVFLSFRGIDTRNNFTGNLYNYLQHQRGIQTFIDDEEIQKGEQITPTLLQAIKESRIFIAIFSPNYASSTFCLTELVTILECSKLQG
;
A
#
# COMPACT_ATOMS: atom_id res chain seq x y z
N MET A 1 27.28 -9.87 41.14
CA MET A 1 27.07 -8.75 40.20
C MET A 1 26.41 -9.36 38.98
N GLU A 2 25.08 -9.37 38.95
CA GLU A 2 24.34 -9.86 37.78
C GLU A 2 24.30 -8.74 36.74
N GLN A 3 24.76 -9.03 35.53
CA GLN A 3 24.59 -8.14 34.38
C GLN A 3 23.14 -8.24 33.88
N PRO A 4 22.47 -7.12 33.56
CA PRO A 4 21.15 -7.18 32.97
C PRO A 4 21.29 -7.66 31.51
N THR A 5 20.72 -8.84 31.23
CA THR A 5 20.51 -9.31 29.86
C THR A 5 19.57 -8.34 29.15
N LEU A 6 20.11 -7.59 28.18
CA LEU A 6 19.30 -6.84 27.22
C LEU A 6 18.32 -7.81 26.54
N PRO A 7 17.04 -7.44 26.36
CA PRO A 7 16.14 -8.23 25.54
C PRO A 7 16.75 -8.33 24.14
N SER A 8 16.87 -9.56 23.65
CA SER A 8 17.19 -9.82 22.24
C SER A 8 16.29 -8.95 21.38
N LEU A 9 16.88 -8.03 20.61
CA LEU A 9 16.23 -7.51 19.39
C LEU A 9 16.12 -8.71 18.44
N SER A 10 15.20 -9.63 18.73
CA SER A 10 14.60 -10.42 17.65
C SER A 10 14.10 -9.35 16.69
N SER A 11 14.71 -9.30 15.50
CA SER A 11 14.36 -8.40 14.42
C SER A 11 12.90 -8.04 14.50
N LEU A 12 12.58 -6.75 14.59
CA LEU A 12 11.23 -6.25 14.34
C LEU A 12 10.92 -6.64 12.89
N THR A 13 10.58 -7.91 12.65
CA THR A 13 9.89 -8.31 11.44
C THR A 13 8.54 -7.64 11.60
N CYS A 14 8.44 -6.41 11.08
CA CYS A 14 7.14 -5.98 10.60
C CYS A 14 6.79 -7.06 9.58
N ASP A 15 5.84 -7.92 9.95
CA ASP A 15 5.34 -8.99 9.10
C ASP A 15 4.54 -8.30 7.98
N TRP A 16 5.27 -7.73 7.02
CA TRP A 16 4.69 -7.13 5.84
C TRP A 16 4.10 -8.25 5.00
N THR A 17 2.79 -8.27 4.83
CA THR A 17 2.11 -9.15 3.89
C THR A 17 2.42 -8.73 2.45
N TYR A 18 2.70 -7.45 2.21
CA TYR A 18 2.97 -6.91 0.88
C TYR A 18 4.27 -6.10 0.87
N ASP A 19 5.06 -6.28 -0.19
CA ASP A 19 6.22 -5.44 -0.46
C ASP A 19 5.79 -4.05 -0.93
N VAL A 20 4.76 -3.98 -1.79
CA VAL A 20 4.32 -2.76 -2.45
C VAL A 20 2.80 -2.63 -2.41
N PHE A 21 2.31 -1.44 -2.10
CA PHE A 21 0.92 -1.01 -2.29
C PHE A 21 0.85 0.00 -3.44
N LEU A 22 0.00 -0.25 -4.44
CA LEU A 22 -0.29 0.69 -5.53
C LEU A 22 -1.65 1.37 -5.30
N SER A 23 -1.63 2.69 -5.07
CA SER A 23 -2.83 3.55 -5.12
C SER A 23 -2.90 4.23 -6.48
N PHE A 24 -4.04 4.14 -7.16
CA PHE A 24 -4.20 4.67 -8.51
C PHE A 24 -5.66 4.95 -8.84
N ARG A 25 -5.87 5.85 -9.80
CA ARG A 25 -7.20 6.06 -10.37
C ARG A 25 -7.48 4.99 -11.43
N GLY A 26 -8.42 4.11 -11.14
CA GLY A 26 -8.77 2.97 -11.99
C GLY A 26 -9.02 3.34 -13.45
N ILE A 27 -9.95 4.29 -13.66
CA ILE A 27 -10.37 4.76 -14.98
C ILE A 27 -9.23 5.37 -15.81
N ASP A 28 -8.19 5.90 -15.17
CA ASP A 28 -7.08 6.55 -15.86
C ASP A 28 -5.98 5.56 -16.25
N THR A 29 -5.66 4.61 -15.35
CA THR A 29 -4.38 3.89 -15.43
C THR A 29 -4.43 2.35 -15.35
N ARG A 30 -5.59 1.74 -15.03
CA ARG A 30 -5.70 0.29 -14.79
C ARG A 30 -5.11 -0.55 -15.93
N ASN A 31 -5.60 -0.31 -17.14
CA ASN A 31 -5.29 -1.15 -18.31
C ASN A 31 -4.01 -0.74 -19.04
N ASN A 32 -3.25 0.23 -18.51
CA ASN A 32 -2.02 0.73 -19.14
C ASN A 32 -0.84 0.68 -18.15
N PHE A 33 -0.36 1.82 -17.69
CA PHE A 33 0.75 1.98 -16.77
C PHE A 33 0.62 1.11 -15.51
N THR A 34 -0.50 1.16 -14.80
CA THR A 34 -0.65 0.42 -13.54
C THR A 34 -0.67 -1.09 -13.76
N GLY A 35 -1.43 -1.56 -14.76
CA GLY A 35 -1.46 -2.99 -15.11
C GLY A 35 -0.09 -3.52 -15.54
N ASN A 36 0.66 -2.74 -16.32
CA ASN A 36 2.03 -3.09 -16.71
C ASN A 36 2.99 -3.12 -15.52
N LEU A 37 2.91 -2.12 -14.63
CA LEU A 37 3.72 -2.05 -13.42
C LEU A 37 3.43 -3.23 -12.48
N TYR A 38 2.15 -3.52 -12.22
CA TYR A 38 1.73 -4.66 -11.42
C TYR A 38 2.26 -5.97 -12.01
N ASN A 39 2.05 -6.20 -13.31
CA ASN A 39 2.48 -7.44 -13.96
C ASN A 39 4.00 -7.63 -13.87
N TYR A 40 4.77 -6.55 -14.04
CA TYR A 40 6.22 -6.58 -13.88
C TYR A 40 6.64 -6.88 -12.44
N LEU A 41 6.10 -6.15 -11.45
CA LEU A 41 6.46 -6.34 -10.04
C LEU A 41 6.06 -7.73 -9.54
N GLN A 42 4.79 -8.09 -9.69
CA GLN A 42 4.22 -9.33 -9.18
C GLN A 42 4.77 -10.57 -9.89
N HIS A 43 4.75 -10.57 -11.23
CA HIS A 43 4.99 -11.81 -11.99
C HIS A 43 6.42 -11.95 -12.49
N GLN A 44 7.11 -10.85 -12.79
CA GLN A 44 8.49 -10.92 -13.31
C GLN A 44 9.55 -10.73 -12.22
N ARG A 45 9.24 -9.95 -11.18
CA ARG A 45 10.19 -9.67 -10.09
C ARG A 45 9.88 -10.42 -8.80
N GLY A 46 8.70 -11.04 -8.67
CA GLY A 46 8.29 -11.73 -7.46
C GLY A 46 8.12 -10.78 -6.26
N ILE A 47 7.84 -9.50 -6.53
CA ILE A 47 7.59 -8.47 -5.52
C ILE A 47 6.09 -8.50 -5.20
N GLN A 48 5.75 -8.88 -3.99
CA GLN A 48 4.36 -9.08 -3.58
C GLN A 48 3.63 -7.74 -3.53
N THR A 49 2.78 -7.50 -4.52
CA THR A 49 2.19 -6.19 -4.79
C THR A 49 0.68 -6.24 -4.57
N PHE A 50 0.17 -5.36 -3.72
CA PHE A 50 -1.26 -5.08 -3.57
C PHE A 50 -1.66 -3.95 -4.53
N ILE A 51 -2.84 -4.06 -5.14
CA ILE A 51 -3.41 -3.01 -5.99
C ILE A 51 -4.75 -2.58 -5.41
N ASP A 52 -4.95 -1.28 -5.24
CA ASP A 52 -6.28 -0.77 -4.92
C ASP A 52 -7.11 -0.59 -6.19
N ASP A 53 -7.95 -1.58 -6.49
CA ASP A 53 -8.87 -1.50 -7.63
C ASP A 53 -10.17 -0.77 -7.24
N GLU A 54 -10.19 0.54 -7.44
CA GLU A 54 -11.36 1.41 -7.21
C GLU A 54 -12.64 0.99 -7.98
N GLU A 55 -12.54 0.28 -9.12
CA GLU A 55 -13.74 -0.16 -9.87
C GLU A 55 -14.37 -1.42 -9.26
N ILE A 56 -13.57 -2.23 -8.57
CA ILE A 56 -14.04 -3.43 -7.87
C ILE A 56 -14.59 -3.06 -6.48
N GLN A 57 -14.01 -2.06 -5.81
CA GLN A 57 -14.50 -1.54 -4.54
C GLN A 57 -15.70 -0.59 -4.77
N LYS A 58 -16.89 -1.17 -4.98
CA LYS A 58 -18.18 -0.46 -5.21
C LYS A 58 -18.69 0.38 -4.03
N GLY A 59 -17.84 0.94 -3.17
CA GLY A 59 -18.24 1.77 -2.04
C GLY A 59 -17.25 2.91 -1.80
N GLU A 60 -17.78 4.09 -1.48
CA GLU A 60 -17.01 5.31 -1.15
C GLU A 60 -16.27 5.21 0.21
N GLN A 61 -16.19 4.01 0.81
CA GLN A 61 -15.61 3.80 2.14
C GLN A 61 -14.41 2.87 2.04
N ILE A 62 -13.30 3.28 2.66
CA ILE A 62 -12.12 2.44 2.86
C ILE A 62 -12.58 1.16 3.55
N THR A 63 -12.41 0.04 2.86
CA THR A 63 -12.76 -1.26 3.44
C THR A 63 -11.75 -1.62 4.53
N PRO A 64 -12.14 -2.37 5.58
CA PRO A 64 -11.19 -2.87 6.58
C PRO A 64 -10.00 -3.62 5.95
N THR A 65 -10.26 -4.34 4.86
CA THR A 65 -9.24 -5.04 4.07
C THR A 65 -8.24 -4.07 3.44
N LEU A 66 -8.70 -2.95 2.88
CA LEU A 66 -7.84 -1.93 2.29
C LEU A 66 -6.95 -1.26 3.35
N LEU A 67 -7.52 -0.89 4.49
CA LEU A 67 -6.76 -0.32 5.60
C LEU A 67 -5.70 -1.30 6.12
N GLN A 68 -6.03 -2.59 6.19
CA GLN A 68 -5.09 -3.62 6.60
C GLN A 68 -3.97 -3.78 5.56
N ALA A 69 -4.30 -3.82 4.27
CA ALA A 69 -3.30 -3.88 3.21
C ALA A 69 -2.33 -2.69 3.26
N ILE A 70 -2.82 -1.48 3.56
CA ILE A 70 -1.96 -0.30 3.77
C ILE A 70 -1.00 -0.56 4.94
N LYS A 71 -1.50 -1.00 6.10
CA LYS A 71 -0.66 -1.24 7.29
C LYS A 71 0.33 -2.39 7.12
N GLU A 72 0.01 -3.36 6.28
CA GLU A 72 0.84 -4.54 6.00
C GLU A 72 1.74 -4.35 4.77
N SER A 73 1.81 -3.14 4.21
CA SER A 73 2.66 -2.83 3.07
C SER A 73 3.93 -2.08 3.47
N ARG A 74 5.07 -2.50 2.91
CA ARG A 74 6.38 -1.89 3.17
C ARG A 74 6.62 -0.61 2.37
N ILE A 75 6.19 -0.58 1.10
CA ILE A 75 6.39 0.54 0.18
C ILE A 75 5.03 0.96 -0.37
N PHE A 76 4.81 2.28 -0.48
CA PHE A 76 3.62 2.86 -1.06
C PHE A 76 3.98 3.62 -2.34
N ILE A 77 3.25 3.34 -3.43
CA ILE A 77 3.38 4.05 -4.70
C ILE A 77 2.02 4.62 -5.06
N ALA A 78 1.90 5.95 -5.00
CA ALA A 78 0.74 6.68 -5.50
C ALA A 78 0.97 7.08 -6.97
N ILE A 79 0.07 6.66 -7.85
CA ILE A 79 0.13 6.91 -9.30
C ILE A 79 -0.82 8.06 -9.62
N PHE A 80 -0.29 9.28 -9.61
CA PHE A 80 -1.09 10.46 -9.93
C PHE A 80 -1.44 10.54 -11.41
N SER A 81 -2.69 10.88 -11.68
CA SER A 81 -3.29 10.99 -13.01
C SER A 81 -4.32 12.13 -13.06
N PRO A 82 -4.79 12.56 -14.24
CA PRO A 82 -5.67 13.73 -14.36
C PRO A 82 -6.92 13.70 -13.47
N ASN A 83 -7.50 12.53 -13.23
CA ASN A 83 -8.71 12.37 -12.42
C ASN A 83 -8.43 11.83 -11.01
N TYR A 84 -7.18 11.65 -10.59
CA TYR A 84 -6.85 11.10 -9.27
C TYR A 84 -7.46 11.93 -8.13
N ALA A 85 -7.18 13.24 -8.11
CA ALA A 85 -7.70 14.15 -7.09
C ALA A 85 -9.21 14.46 -7.22
N SER A 86 -9.87 13.98 -8.27
CA SER A 86 -11.34 14.05 -8.37
C SER A 86 -12.03 12.95 -7.56
N SER A 87 -11.30 11.90 -7.19
CA SER A 87 -11.79 10.80 -6.36
C SER A 87 -11.52 11.12 -4.89
N THR A 88 -12.58 11.33 -4.11
CA THR A 88 -12.47 11.44 -2.64
C THR A 88 -11.86 10.17 -2.05
N PHE A 89 -12.08 9.03 -2.69
CA PHE A 89 -11.51 7.75 -2.32
C PHE A 89 -9.97 7.78 -2.44
N CYS A 90 -9.42 8.03 -3.63
CA CYS A 90 -7.96 8.23 -3.84
C CYS A 90 -7.33 9.17 -2.80
N LEU A 91 -7.99 10.30 -2.50
CA LEU A 91 -7.47 11.27 -1.52
C LEU A 91 -7.50 10.73 -0.09
N THR A 92 -8.54 9.98 0.28
CA THR A 92 -8.64 9.36 1.61
C THR A 92 -7.61 8.24 1.77
N GLU A 93 -7.36 7.46 0.72
CA GLU A 93 -6.26 6.49 0.70
C GLU A 93 -4.91 7.17 0.91
N LEU A 94 -4.64 8.23 0.14
CA LEU A 94 -3.38 8.97 0.23
C LEU A 94 -3.14 9.53 1.63
N VAL A 95 -4.16 10.11 2.25
CA VAL A 95 -4.06 10.59 3.64
C VAL A 95 -3.76 9.43 4.60
N THR A 96 -4.46 8.29 4.45
CA THR A 96 -4.25 7.10 5.29
C THR A 96 -2.83 6.55 5.17
N ILE A 97 -2.30 6.49 3.94
CA ILE A 97 -0.91 6.08 3.66
C ILE A 97 0.07 7.04 4.34
N LEU A 98 -0.14 8.35 4.19
CA LEU A 98 0.73 9.36 4.80
C LEU A 98 0.69 9.30 6.33
N GLU A 99 -0.47 9.07 6.93
CA GLU A 99 -0.61 8.86 8.38
C GLU A 99 0.12 7.60 8.85
N CYS A 100 -0.05 6.47 8.15
CA CYS A 100 0.65 5.23 8.47
C CYS A 100 2.18 5.39 8.37
N SER A 101 2.67 6.08 7.34
CA SER A 101 4.11 6.32 7.15
C SER A 101 4.72 7.18 8.25
N LYS A 102 3.97 8.14 8.82
CA LYS A 102 4.43 9.00 9.92
C LYS A 102 4.52 8.26 11.26
N LEU A 103 3.70 7.24 11.46
CA LEU A 103 3.68 6.44 12.69
C LEU A 103 4.81 5.39 12.75
N GLN A 104 5.47 5.14 11.61
CA GLN A 104 6.56 4.16 11.47
C GLN A 104 7.96 4.82 11.41
N GLY A 105 8.04 6.14 11.61
CA GLY A 105 9.27 6.93 11.63
C GLY A 105 9.82 7.19 13.03
#